data_AF-A0A1I6M9Q9-F1
#
_entry.id   AF-A0A1I6M9Q9-F1
#
_cell.length_a   1.000
_cell.length_b   1.000
_cell.length_c   1.000
_cell.angle_alpha   90.00
_cell.angle_beta   90.00
_cell.angle_gamma   90.00
#
_symmetry.space_group_name_H-M   'P 1'
#
loop_
_entity.id
_entity.type
_entity.pdbx_description
1 polymer ?
#
loop_
_entity_poly.entity_id
_entity_poly.type
_entity_poly.pdbx_seq_one_letter_code
_entity_poly.pdbx_strand_id
1 'polypeptide(L)' 'MATLISHDAGAAFDPSLWLDAFAPVGGSYVLMSGRKLCFLVSECSADDLALTMRQIVGHPERQEALKSAIEARQAGELVQ' A
#
# COMPACT_ATOMS: atom_id res chain seq x y z
N MET A 1 14.10 -13.54 -0.51
CA MET A 1 14.75 -12.40 -1.19
C MET A 1 13.68 -11.39 -1.50
N ALA A 2 13.61 -10.29 -0.75
CA ALA A 2 12.65 -9.22 -1.00
C ALA A 2 13.20 -8.33 -2.12
N THR A 3 12.47 -8.23 -3.23
CA THR A 3 12.81 -7.32 -4.32
C THR A 3 12.51 -5.90 -3.87
N LEU A 4 13.56 -5.13 -3.58
CA LEU A 4 13.45 -3.69 -3.34
C LEU A 4 13.06 -3.00 -4.65
N ILE A 5 11.79 -2.63 -4.77
CA ILE A 5 11.29 -1.84 -5.90
C ILE A 5 11.92 -0.44 -5.80
N SER A 6 13.03 -0.24 -6.51
CA SER A 6 13.63 1.08 -6.71
C SER A 6 12.85 1.77 -7.81
N HIS A 7 12.05 2.78 -7.46
CA HIS A 7 11.17 3.45 -8.43
C HIS A 7 11.58 4.89 -8.70
N ASP A 8 11.79 5.13 -9.99
CA ASP A 8 12.14 6.39 -10.66
C ASP A 8 10.97 7.39 -10.63
N ALA A 9 11.28 8.68 -10.51
CA ALA A 9 10.31 9.76 -10.23
C ALA A 9 9.30 10.04 -11.38
N GLY A 10 9.29 9.26 -12.46
CA GLY A 10 8.39 9.40 -13.61
C GLY A 10 7.31 8.33 -13.77
N ALA A 11 7.34 7.22 -13.01
CA ALA A 11 6.36 6.15 -13.21
C ALA A 11 5.20 6.23 -12.21
N ALA A 12 3.97 6.16 -12.74
CA ALA A 12 2.73 6.34 -12.01
C ALA A 12 2.66 5.45 -10.75
N PHE A 13 2.11 6.00 -9.66
CA PHE A 13 1.87 5.23 -8.44
C PHE A 13 0.79 4.19 -8.70
N ASP A 14 1.14 2.91 -8.60
CA ASP A 14 0.19 1.80 -8.71
C ASP A 14 -0.23 1.35 -7.31
N PRO A 15 -1.49 1.60 -6.89
CA PRO A 15 -1.96 1.24 -5.56
C PRO A 15 -2.03 -0.27 -5.35
N SER A 16 -2.33 -1.06 -6.39
CA SER A 16 -2.38 -2.52 -6.29
C SER A 16 -0.99 -3.10 -6.07
N LEU A 17 -0.02 -2.64 -6.87
CA LEU A 17 1.37 -3.06 -6.72
C LEU A 17 1.93 -2.66 -5.35
N TRP A 18 1.57 -1.47 -4.86
CA TRP A 18 1.99 -1.03 -3.52
C TRP A 18 1.41 -1.93 -2.42
N LEU A 19 0.12 -2.30 -2.49
CA LEU A 19 -0.50 -3.20 -1.51
C LEU A 19 0.15 -4.59 -1.53
N ASP A 20 0.48 -5.09 -2.72
CA ASP A 20 1.14 -6.39 -2.88
C ASP A 20 2.59 -6.36 -2.38
N ALA A 21 3.28 -5.22 -2.51
CA ALA A 21 4.61 -5.00 -1.96
C ALA A 21 4.59 -4.78 -0.43
N PHE A 22 3.47 -4.30 0.14
CA PHE A 22 3.34 -4.07 1.57
C PHE A 22 3.19 -5.37 2.39
N ALA A 23 2.50 -6.38 1.83
CA ALA A 23 2.34 -7.69 2.46
C ALA A 23 3.66 -8.41 2.83
N PRO A 24 4.65 -8.58 1.92
CA PRO A 24 5.90 -9.27 2.22
C PRO A 24 6.82 -8.50 3.19
N VAL A 25 6.55 -7.22 3.44
CA VAL A 25 7.27 -6.39 4.42
C VAL A 25 6.76 -6.65 5.86
N GLY A 26 5.82 -7.58 6.04
CA GLY A 26 5.14 -7.84 7.31
C GLY A 26 3.95 -6.90 7.54
N GLY A 27 3.51 -6.21 6.49
CA GLY A 27 2.40 -5.27 6.50
C GLY A 27 1.05 -5.94 6.24
N SER A 28 0.03 -5.47 6.95
CA SER A 28 -1.37 -5.75 6.69
C SER A 28 -2.14 -4.45 6.72
N TYR A 29 -3.25 -4.39 5.99
CA TYR A 29 -4.06 -3.20 5.91
C TYR A 29 -5.52 -3.52 6.20
N VAL A 30 -6.22 -2.53 6.75
CA VAL A 30 -7.66 -2.59 6.95
C VAL A 30 -8.28 -1.25 6.58
N LEU A 31 -9.39 -1.33 5.86
CA LEU A 31 -10.25 -0.18 5.62
C LEU A 31 -11.39 -0.23 6.63
N MET A 32 -11.38 0.68 7.60
CA MET A 32 -12.41 0.80 8.62
C MET A 32 -13.60 1.62 8.09
N SER A 33 -14.71 1.58 8.84
CA SER A 33 -15.87 2.43 8.61
C SER A 33 -15.47 3.90 8.43
N GLY A 34 -16.08 4.57 7.44
CA GLY A 34 -15.72 5.93 7.04
C GLY A 34 -14.46 6.01 6.18
N ARG A 35 -14.08 4.92 5.49
CA ARG A 35 -12.89 4.83 4.61
C ARG A 35 -11.59 5.25 5.31
N LYS A 36 -11.49 4.95 6.59
CA LYS A 36 -10.26 5.16 7.36
C LYS A 36 -9.30 4.01 7.08
N LEU A 37 -8.20 4.32 6.41
CA LEU A 37 -7.17 3.35 6.07
C LEU A 37 -6.20 3.20 7.24
N CYS A 38 -6.05 1.98 7.74
CA CYS A 38 -5.10 1.64 8.79
C CYS A 38 -4.11 0.61 8.27
N PHE A 39 -2.82 0.84 8.56
CA PHE A 39 -1.74 -0.09 8.28
C PHE A 39 -1.25 -0.69 9.59
N LEU A 40 -1.14 -2.01 9.62
CA LEU A 40 -0.59 -2.79 10.72
C LEU A 40 0.69 -3.43 10.21
N VAL A 41 1.73 -3.45 11.02
CA VAL A 41 3.01 -4.07 10.67
C VAL A 41 3.48 -4.93 11.82
N SER A 42 4.02 -6.10 11.52
CA SER A 42 4.65 -7.00 12.47
C SER A 42 6.04 -7.36 11.97
N GLU A 43 7.03 -7.37 12.87
CA GLU A 43 8.41 -7.80 12.58
C GLU A 43 9.04 -7.12 11.35
N CYS A 44 8.74 -5.83 11.16
CA CYS A 44 9.23 -5.02 10.04
C CYS A 44 10.41 -4.14 10.46
N SER A 45 11.42 -4.00 9.58
CA SER A 45 12.48 -3.00 9.75
C SER A 45 11.91 -1.58 9.64
N ALA A 46 12.31 -0.69 10.56
CA ALA A 46 11.88 0.71 10.53
C ALA A 46 12.30 1.42 9.23
N ASP A 47 13.45 1.06 8.66
CA ASP A 47 13.95 1.63 7.40
C ASP A 47 13.10 1.18 6.20
N ASP A 48 12.77 -0.11 6.13
CA ASP A 48 11.92 -0.66 5.05
C ASP A 48 10.49 -0.10 5.14
N LEU A 49 9.98 0.06 6.37
CA LEU A 49 8.70 0.70 6.60
C LEU A 49 8.72 2.17 6.15
N ALA A 50 9.74 2.93 6.52
CA ALA A 50 9.87 4.33 6.12
C ALA A 50 9.96 4.47 4.58
N LEU A 51 10.73 3.60 3.92
CA LEU A 51 10.86 3.57 2.46
C LEU A 51 9.56 3.23 1.74
N THR A 52 8.72 2.39 2.34
CA THR A 52 7.41 2.03 1.79
C THR A 52 6.37 3.13 2.06
N MET A 53 6.34 3.65 3.28
CA MET A 53 5.35 4.65 3.72
C MET A 53 5.59 6.03 3.11
N ARG A 54 6.84 6.43 2.80
CA ARG A 54 7.13 7.73 2.18
C ARG A 54 6.41 7.93 0.83
N GLN A 55 6.00 6.85 0.18
CA GLN A 55 5.28 6.93 -1.10
C GLN A 55 3.84 7.44 -0.92
N ILE A 56 3.27 7.34 0.27
CA ILE A 56 1.86 7.65 0.54
C ILE A 56 1.69 8.72 1.63
N VAL A 57 2.66 8.87 2.53
CA VAL A 57 2.68 9.94 3.54
C VAL A 57 2.87 11.28 2.83
N GLY A 58 1.96 12.23 3.09
CA GLY A 58 1.96 13.54 2.42
C GLY A 58 1.29 13.55 1.03
N HIS A 59 0.79 12.40 0.56
CA HIS A 59 0.17 12.24 -0.75
C HIS A 59 -1.30 11.80 -0.63
N PRO A 60 -2.24 12.73 -0.35
CA PRO A 60 -3.65 12.38 -0.16
C PRO A 60 -4.27 11.68 -1.38
N GLU A 61 -3.85 12.03 -2.59
CA GLU A 61 -4.29 11.41 -3.84
C GLU A 61 -3.93 9.91 -3.91
N ARG A 62 -2.75 9.54 -3.40
CA ARG A 62 -2.29 8.15 -3.37
C ARG A 62 -2.99 7.36 -2.27
N GLN A 63 -3.28 8.01 -1.14
CA GLN A 63 -4.08 7.41 -0.07
C GLN A 63 -5.51 7.12 -0.54
N GLU A 64 -6.12 8.03 -1.29
CA GLU A 64 -7.44 7.79 -1.90
C GLU A 64 -7.40 6.68 -2.95
N ALA A 65 -6.37 6.63 -3.79
CA ALA A 65 -6.18 5.54 -4.75
C ALA A 65 -6.05 4.17 -4.05
N LEU A 66 -5.32 4.10 -2.93
CA LEU A 66 -5.21 2.89 -2.12
C LEU A 66 -6.56 2.47 -1.54
N LYS A 67 -7.34 3.41 -0.98
CA LYS A 67 -8.67 3.10 -0.45
C LYS A 67 -9.57 2.50 -1.53
N SER A 68 -9.61 3.13 -2.70
CA SER A 68 -10.40 2.64 -3.83
C SER A 68 -9.94 1.27 -4.32
N ALA A 69 -8.63 1.00 -4.37
CA ALA A 69 -8.10 -0.31 -4.72
C ALA A 69 -8.45 -1.38 -3.69
N ILE A 70 -8.43 -1.05 -2.39
CA ILE A 70 -8.83 -1.95 -1.32
C ILE A 70 -10.34 -2.25 -1.40
N GLU A 71 -11.18 -1.23 -1.65
CA GLU A 71 -12.62 -1.40 -1.85
C GLU A 71 -12.92 -2.31 -3.04
N ALA A 72 -12.24 -2.11 -4.18
CA ALA A 72 -12.37 -2.99 -5.34
C ALA A 72 -11.95 -4.44 -5.03
N ARG A 73 -10.84 -4.64 -4.30
CA ARG A 73 -10.40 -5.96 -3.82
C ARG A 73 -11.45 -6.61 -2.91
N GLN A 74 -12.01 -5.85 -1.97
CA GLN A 74 -13.01 -6.35 -1.01
C GLN A 74 -14.36 -6.63 -1.66
N ALA A 75 -14.75 -5.86 -2.67
CA ALA A 75 -15.97 -6.06 -3.46
C ALA A 75 -15.87 -7.28 -4.40
N GLY A 76 -14.70 -7.92 -4.50
CA GLY A 76 -14.48 -9.04 -5.40
C GLY A 76 -14.28 -8.63 -6.86
N GLU A 77 -14.04 -7.34 -7.14
CA GLU A 77 -13.73 -6.83 -8.49
C GLU A 77 -12.27 -7.08 -8.93
N LEU A 78 -11.67 -8.17 -8.42
CA LEU A 78 -10.55 -8.85 -9.07
C LEU A 78 -10.99 -10.28 -9.43
N VAL A 79 -12.07 -10.39 -10.20
CA VAL A 79 -12.26 -11.54 -11.08
C VAL A 79 -11.51 -11.22 -12.37
N GLN A 80 -10.24 -11.64 -12.41
CA GLN A 80 -9.59 -12.34 -13.52
C GLN A 80 -8.11 -12.60 -13.25
#